data_AF-A0A970SKZ4-F1
#
_entry.id   AF-A0A970SKZ4-F1
#
_cell.length_a   1.000
_cell.length_b   1.000
_cell.length_c   1.000
_cell.angle_alpha   90.00
_cell.angle_beta   90.00
_cell.angle_gamma   90.00
#
_symmetry.space_group_name_H-M   'P 1'
#
loop_
_entity.id
_entity.type
_entity.pdbx_description
1 polymer ?
#
loop_
_entity_poly.entity_id
_entity_poly.type
_entity_poly.pdbx_seq_one_letter_code
_entity_poly.pdbx_strand_id
1 'polypeptide(L)'
;IEIRLSDGHTLGHIFLIINTEKGKLAYLADFIPTKLNLSPAWIASQDIHPMETLNDKFEFLEEAYKNEYILMFGHDYHHECVRLSKTEKGFEAGESFIWNDYKI
;
A
#
# COMPACT_ATOMS: atom_id res chain seq x y z
N ILE A 1 14.55 4.80 7.08
CA ILE A 1 13.73 3.60 6.80
C ILE A 1 13.06 3.22 8.10
N GLU A 2 11.76 2.96 8.05
CA GLU A 2 10.94 2.57 9.19
C GLU A 2 10.27 1.23 8.88
N ILE A 3 10.24 0.33 9.85
CA ILE A 3 9.63 -1.00 9.73
C ILE A 3 8.20 -0.90 10.25
N ARG A 4 7.24 -1.44 9.50
CA ARG A 4 5.85 -1.64 9.94
C ARG A 4 5.55 -3.12 10.02
N LEU A 5 4.64 -3.45 10.93
CA LEU A 5 4.07 -4.77 11.07
C LEU A 5 2.58 -4.70 10.68
N SER A 6 2.11 -5.78 10.08
CA SER A 6 0.70 -6.09 9.85
C SER A 6 0.48 -7.56 10.18
N ASP A 7 -0.65 -7.92 10.75
CA ASP A 7 -0.89 -9.30 11.21
C ASP A 7 -1.88 -10.07 10.32
N GLY A 8 -2.40 -9.40 9.29
CA GLY A 8 -3.37 -9.94 8.34
C GLY A 8 -2.83 -11.04 7.41
N HIS A 9 -1.84 -10.71 6.57
CA HIS A 9 -1.29 -11.65 5.59
C HIS A 9 -0.64 -12.87 6.27
N THR A 10 0.28 -12.60 7.18
CA THR A 10 0.87 -13.54 8.13
C THR A 10 1.11 -12.79 9.44
N LEU A 11 1.20 -13.51 10.57
CA LEU A 11 1.55 -12.88 11.85
C LEU A 11 2.94 -12.25 11.76
N GLY A 12 3.02 -10.96 12.08
CA GLY A 12 4.25 -10.18 12.00
C GLY A 12 4.75 -9.93 10.57
N HIS A 13 3.86 -9.92 9.57
CA HIS A 13 4.24 -9.53 8.21
C HIS A 13 4.85 -8.12 8.23
N ILE A 14 5.97 -7.94 7.52
CA ILE A 14 6.73 -6.69 7.50
C ILE A 14 6.53 -5.96 6.17
N PHE A 15 6.27 -4.66 6.25
CA PHE A 15 6.38 -3.75 5.12
C PHE A 15 7.15 -2.49 5.53
N LEU A 16 7.63 -1.71 4.55
CA LEU A 16 8.63 -0.66 4.80
C LEU A 16 8.10 0.72 4.45
N ILE A 17 8.35 1.70 5.32
CA ILE A 17 8.23 3.12 4.99
C ILE A 17 9.63 3.71 4.81
N ILE A 18 9.89 4.20 3.61
CA ILE A 18 11.19 4.74 3.19
C ILE A 18 11.03 6.24 3.01
N ASN A 19 11.70 7.02 3.85
CA ASN A 19 11.80 8.47 3.66
C ASN A 19 12.79 8.75 2.52
N THR A 20 12.30 9.42 1.48
CA THR A 20 13.09 9.85 0.33
C THR A 20 13.02 11.37 0.20
N GLU A 21 13.87 11.95 -0.65
CA GLU A 21 13.77 13.38 -1.00
C GLU A 21 12.43 13.74 -1.68
N LYS A 22 11.74 12.75 -2.26
CA LYS A 22 10.45 12.90 -2.96
C LYS A 22 9.24 12.69 -2.03
N GLY A 23 9.47 12.47 -0.74
CA GLY A 23 8.45 12.11 0.25
C GLY A 23 8.57 10.67 0.74
N LYS A 24 7.50 10.16 1.34
CA LYS A 24 7.45 8.81 1.91
C LYS A 24 7.01 7.79 0.87
N LEU A 25 7.86 6.79 0.64
CA LEU A 25 7.59 5.62 -0.18
C LEU A 25 7.25 4.44 0.73
N ALA A 26 6.07 3.86 0.58
CA ALA A 26 5.68 2.62 1.25
C ALA A 26 5.91 1.45 0.30
N TYR A 27 6.86 0.57 0.61
CA TYR A 27 7.02 -0.71 -0.09
C TYR A 27 6.16 -1.76 0.61
N LEU A 28 5.12 -2.23 -0.07
CA LEU A 28 3.99 -2.92 0.54
C LEU A 28 4.17 -4.43 0.66
N ALA A 29 5.08 -5.04 -0.11
CA ALA A 29 5.22 -6.49 -0.20
C ALA A 29 3.84 -7.17 -0.42
N ASP A 30 3.45 -8.10 0.46
CA ASP A 30 2.16 -8.81 0.41
C ASP A 30 1.04 -8.15 1.23
N PHE A 31 1.30 -7.04 1.93
CA PHE A 31 0.27 -6.36 2.73
C PHE A 31 -0.86 -5.80 1.84
N ILE A 32 -0.48 -5.19 0.72
CA ILE A 32 -1.38 -4.84 -0.38
C ILE A 32 -0.64 -5.29 -1.64
N PRO A 33 -0.89 -6.50 -2.15
CA PRO A 33 -0.01 -7.10 -3.14
C PRO A 33 -0.12 -6.43 -4.51
N THR A 34 -1.32 -5.96 -4.87
CA THR A 34 -1.58 -5.29 -6.15
C THR A 34 -2.47 -4.07 -6.01
N LYS A 35 -2.52 -3.24 -7.06
CA LYS A 35 -3.45 -2.11 -7.17
C LYS A 35 -4.91 -2.52 -6.94
N LEU A 36 -5.31 -3.72 -7.35
CA LEU A 36 -6.68 -4.19 -7.16
C LEU A 36 -7.01 -4.41 -5.67
N ASN A 37 -6.02 -4.71 -4.85
CA ASN A 37 -6.21 -4.93 -3.41
C ASN A 37 -6.25 -3.64 -2.58
N LEU A 38 -6.15 -2.46 -3.21
CA LEU A 38 -6.16 -1.17 -2.51
C LEU A 38 -7.48 -0.88 -1.81
N SER A 39 -8.62 -1.24 -2.41
CA SER A 39 -9.89 -1.05 -1.71
C SER A 39 -9.82 -1.80 -0.37
N PRO A 40 -10.15 -1.16 0.78
CA PRO A 40 -10.07 -1.83 2.07
C PRO A 40 -10.77 -3.18 2.08
N ALA A 41 -11.94 -3.28 1.45
CA ALA A 41 -12.73 -4.51 1.38
C ALA A 41 -12.17 -5.59 0.42
N TRP A 42 -11.21 -5.27 -0.44
CA TRP A 42 -10.66 -6.21 -1.42
C TRP A 42 -9.40 -6.88 -0.86
N ILE A 43 -9.64 -7.93 -0.07
CA ILE A 43 -8.60 -8.69 0.65
C ILE A 43 -7.99 -9.76 -0.26
N ALA A 44 -6.69 -9.99 -0.15
CA ALA A 44 -6.02 -11.04 -0.90
C ALA A 44 -6.45 -12.43 -0.37
N SER A 45 -6.62 -13.40 -1.27
CA SER A 45 -7.08 -14.74 -0.87
C SER A 45 -6.04 -15.53 -0.07
N GLN A 46 -4.78 -15.10 -0.11
CA GLN A 46 -3.67 -15.70 0.62
C GLN A 46 -3.55 -15.19 2.06
N ASP A 47 -4.33 -14.21 2.47
CA ASP A 47 -4.25 -13.66 3.82
C ASP A 47 -4.81 -14.65 4.86
N ILE A 48 -4.01 -14.93 5.88
CA ILE A 48 -4.39 -15.87 6.95
C ILE A 48 -5.46 -15.27 7.86
N HIS A 49 -5.39 -13.95 8.11
CA HIS A 49 -6.30 -13.20 8.99
C HIS A 49 -6.95 -12.03 8.24
N PRO A 50 -7.92 -12.29 7.34
CA PRO A 50 -8.47 -11.28 6.44
C PRO A 50 -9.16 -10.10 7.15
N MET A 51 -9.71 -10.33 8.35
CA MET A 51 -10.30 -9.26 9.16
C MET A 51 -9.23 -8.33 9.75
N GLU A 52 -8.07 -8.86 10.11
CA GLU A 52 -6.94 -8.04 10.56
C GLU A 52 -6.34 -7.27 9.37
N THR A 53 -6.20 -7.90 8.19
CA THR A 53 -5.82 -7.17 6.97
C THR A 53 -6.76 -5.99 6.71
N LEU A 54 -8.08 -6.18 6.85
CA LEU A 54 -9.05 -5.12 6.63
C LEU A 54 -8.80 -3.92 7.56
N ASN A 55 -8.61 -4.17 8.86
CA ASN A 55 -8.38 -3.14 9.86
C ASN A 55 -7.05 -2.42 9.63
N ASP A 56 -5.94 -3.18 9.54
CA ASP A 56 -4.59 -2.67 9.30
C ASP A 56 -4.55 -1.82 8.03
N LYS A 57 -5.16 -2.31 6.94
CA LYS A 57 -5.20 -1.63 5.64
C LYS A 57 -6.02 -0.35 5.71
N PHE A 58 -7.14 -0.33 6.42
CA PHE A 58 -7.94 0.88 6.57
C PHE A 58 -7.15 1.98 7.27
N GLU A 59 -6.52 1.67 8.41
CA GLU A 59 -5.70 2.62 9.17
C GLU A 59 -4.50 3.12 8.36
N PHE A 60 -3.78 2.19 7.70
CA PHE A 60 -2.65 2.51 6.85
C PHE A 60 -3.03 3.41 5.68
N LEU A 61 -4.14 3.14 4.98
CA LEU A 61 -4.55 3.92 3.82
C LEU A 61 -5.01 5.34 4.19
N GLU A 62 -5.64 5.53 5.35
CA GLU A 62 -5.94 6.86 5.88
C GLU A 62 -4.64 7.64 6.19
N GLU A 63 -3.66 7.00 6.83
CA GLU A 63 -2.34 7.59 7.07
C GLU A 63 -1.64 7.95 5.76
N ALA A 64 -1.58 6.99 4.83
CA ALA A 64 -0.92 7.12 3.54
C ALA A 64 -1.54 8.23 2.69
N TYR A 65 -2.87 8.36 2.69
CA TYR A 65 -3.57 9.44 1.98
C TYR A 65 -3.23 10.80 2.59
N LYS A 66 -3.34 10.93 3.92
CA LYS A 66 -3.11 12.20 4.63
C LYS A 66 -1.68 12.72 4.45
N ASN A 67 -0.71 11.82 4.37
CA ASN A 67 0.70 12.15 4.25
C ASN A 67 1.24 11.98 2.83
N GLU A 68 0.35 11.80 1.85
CA GLU A 68 0.68 11.72 0.42
C GLU A 68 1.74 10.66 0.09
N TYR A 69 1.64 9.47 0.66
CA TYR A 69 2.60 8.39 0.41
C TYR A 69 2.58 7.97 -1.06
N ILE A 70 3.74 7.56 -1.55
CA ILE A 70 3.86 6.78 -2.77
C ILE A 70 3.77 5.31 -2.35
N LEU A 71 2.85 4.57 -2.94
CA LEU A 71 2.66 3.15 -2.66
C LEU A 71 3.36 2.33 -3.75
N MET A 72 4.31 1.49 -3.37
CA MET A 72 5.04 0.59 -4.25
C MET A 72 4.66 -0.85 -3.99
N PHE A 73 4.22 -1.55 -5.03
CA PHE A 73 3.71 -2.91 -4.93
C PHE A 73 4.82 -3.95 -5.11
N GLY A 74 4.75 -5.05 -4.35
CA GLY A 74 5.65 -6.20 -4.53
C GLY A 74 5.21 -7.17 -5.63
N HIS A 75 3.91 -7.20 -5.94
CA HIS A 75 3.29 -8.23 -6.78
C HIS A 75 2.42 -7.68 -7.92
N ASP A 76 2.40 -6.37 -8.15
CA ASP A 76 1.74 -5.77 -9.32
C ASP A 76 2.73 -5.61 -10.48
N TYR A 77 2.62 -6.47 -11.48
CA TYR A 77 3.49 -6.43 -12.65
C TYR A 77 3.26 -5.18 -13.53
N HIS A 78 2.04 -4.62 -13.52
CA HIS A 78 1.65 -3.54 -14.43
C HIS A 78 1.75 -2.15 -13.79
N HIS A 79 1.63 -2.07 -12.47
CA HIS A 79 1.66 -0.82 -11.72
C HIS A 79 2.71 -0.91 -10.61
N GLU A 80 3.93 -0.42 -10.86
CA GLU A 80 5.00 -0.47 -9.86
C GLU A 80 4.69 0.45 -8.67
N CYS A 81 4.41 1.73 -8.95
CA CYS A 81 4.07 2.74 -7.96
C CYS A 81 2.73 3.40 -8.27
N VAL A 82 2.00 3.79 -7.22
CA VAL A 82 0.80 4.62 -7.33
C VAL A 82 0.74 5.70 -6.24
N ARG A 83 0.07 6.81 -6.56
CA ARG A 83 -0.48 7.73 -5.55
C ARG A 83 -1.87 7.28 -5.16
N LEU A 84 -2.23 7.50 -3.89
CA LEU A 84 -3.55 7.16 -3.40
C LEU A 84 -4.56 8.27 -3.72
N SER A 85 -5.74 7.88 -4.16
CA SER A 85 -6.90 8.76 -4.36
C SER A 85 -8.02 8.37 -3.39
N LYS A 86 -8.77 9.36 -2.89
CA LYS A 86 -9.93 9.15 -2.01
C LYS A 86 -11.21 9.46 -2.77
N THR A 87 -12.16 8.54 -2.70
CA THR A 87 -13.49 8.63 -3.31
C THR A 87 -14.58 8.45 -2.25
N GLU A 88 -15.84 8.61 -2.65
CA GLU A 88 -16.99 8.33 -1.77
C GLU A 88 -17.02 6.86 -1.28
N LYS A 89 -16.37 5.94 -2.01
CA LYS A 89 -16.33 4.50 -1.70
C LYS A 89 -15.08 4.09 -0.91
N GLY A 90 -14.23 5.03 -0.50
CA GLY A 90 -12.99 4.78 0.21
C GLY A 90 -11.77 5.15 -0.62
N PHE A 91 -10.84 4.21 -0.79
CA PHE A 91 -9.56 4.44 -1.44
C PHE A 91 -9.42 3.66 -2.75
N GLU A 92 -8.76 4.30 -3.72
CA GLU A 92 -8.40 3.69 -5.00
C GLU A 92 -7.03 4.20 -5.48
N ALA A 93 -6.46 3.51 -6.46
CA ALA A 93 -5.24 3.98 -7.10
C ALA A 93 -5.52 5.19 -8.00
N GLY A 94 -4.80 6.27 -7.76
CA GLY A 94 -4.72 7.42 -8.65
C GLY A 94 -3.66 7.22 -9.72
N GLU A 95 -2.79 8.22 -9.87
CA GLU A 95 -1.68 8.20 -10.83
C GLU A 95 -0.75 7.01 -10.56
N SER A 96 -0.41 6.26 -11.62
CA SER A 96 0.57 5.18 -11.60
C SER A 96 1.83 5.55 -12.38
N PHE A 97 2.99 5.13 -11.89
CA PHE A 97 4.27 5.39 -12.56
C PHE A 97 5.31 4.32 -12.21
N ILE A 98 6.39 4.30 -12.99
CA ILE A 98 7.58 3.49 -12.76
C ILE A 98 8.53 4.32 -11.90
N TRP A 99 9.08 3.75 -10.83
CA TRP A 99 9.88 4.49 -9.84
C TRP A 99 11.11 5.14 -10.48
N ASN A 100 11.80 4.41 -11.35
CA ASN A 100 12.98 4.90 -12.07
C ASN A 100 12.66 6.02 -13.06
N ASP A 101 11.44 6.05 -13.61
CA ASP A 101 11.00 7.07 -14.56
C ASP A 101 10.40 8.30 -13.87
N TYR A 102 10.21 8.24 -12.55
CA TYR A 102 9.71 9.35 -11.75
C TYR A 102 10.78 10.44 -11.66
N LYS A 103 10.91 11.22 -12.74
CA LYS A 103 11.83 12.35 -12.86
C LYS A 103 11.26 13.59 -12.18
N ILE A 104 12.18 14.33 -11.56
CA ILE A 104 12.01 15.60 -10.83
C ILE A 104 11.35 16.64 -11.73
#